data_AF-A0A1Y2IJZ0-F1
#
_entry.id   AF-A0A1Y2IJZ0-F1
#
_cell.length_a   1.000
_cell.length_b   1.000
_cell.length_c   1.000
_cell.angle_alpha   90.00
_cell.angle_beta   90.00
_cell.angle_gamma   90.00
#
_symmetry.space_group_name_H-M   'P 1'
#
loop_
_entity.id
_entity.type
_entity.pdbx_description
1 polymer ?
#
loop_
_entity_poly.entity_id
_entity_poly.type
_entity_poly.pdbx_seq_one_letter_code
_entity_poly.pdbx_strand_id
1 'polypeptide(L)'
;MSSRKPRRRRASLTMHKKAYRRYHQTTEEDVAFSQMRPARAFDVEVLLMDPAIHGGYTYRRVVFKKGDDVVLNSSFDDTEDVWIGRISQIRCNDRQEVMVKVYWYWSRNDVAKEIKSFRTSQCAPYERVLSDHYDYISPYAFQAVVVVHEYDERSLDPPMLSPCDLFVRTQFMHRKKAFKPPLGAETCICQVAYNPFPSSTALVSSEGMDIDSAHDSLSENRDVMHFCPSLNCRKWYHTSCLLASHNLDSLPAQTRGLRLLAVTPDEETLFATFEYFYEQESAEDMSNTDQISLQDALVMLDRSPEIVAHLPPSLLTIAQLPIIRSAGAPHGFAIGNVADVVLARRLVYDAVQNSGDPACTNKFLEILARTKAFYPAPFTPPASDDPTDAAFWASLQTAISPHHLESEQEFAARVALVGEELEGLGLLATPYAPYWERREQEYRQLEALFTGPSFVCPQCRGCI
;
A
#
# COMPACT_ATOMS: atom_id res chain seq x y z
N MET A 1 5.75 0.06 56.13
CA MET A 1 6.89 0.86 55.62
C MET A 1 6.55 1.33 54.21
N SER A 2 6.53 2.64 53.95
CA SER A 2 5.96 3.19 52.70
C SER A 2 7.04 3.40 51.63
N SER A 3 6.94 2.66 50.52
CA SER A 3 7.89 2.73 49.40
C SER A 3 7.60 3.94 48.50
N ARG A 4 8.44 4.98 48.60
CA ARG A 4 8.37 6.17 47.73
C ARG A 4 9.01 5.87 46.37
N LYS A 5 8.19 5.72 45.32
CA LYS A 5 8.67 5.64 43.93
C LYS A 5 9.45 6.93 43.53
N PRO A 6 10.56 6.82 42.78
CA PRO A 6 11.36 7.98 42.40
C PRO A 6 10.66 8.85 41.35
N ARG A 7 10.58 10.16 41.60
CA ARG A 7 10.10 11.17 40.63
C ARG A 7 11.07 11.26 39.44
N ARG A 8 10.69 10.74 38.27
CA ARG A 8 11.37 11.04 37.00
C ARG A 8 11.32 12.55 36.73
N ARG A 9 12.49 13.20 36.69
CA ARG A 9 12.61 14.62 36.27
C ARG A 9 12.30 14.71 34.77
N ARG A 10 11.27 15.46 34.38
CA ARG A 10 11.08 15.88 32.97
C ARG A 10 12.21 16.85 32.61
N ALA A 11 13.11 16.44 31.72
CA ALA A 11 14.06 17.35 31.11
C ALA A 11 13.31 18.29 30.15
N SER A 12 13.38 19.60 30.40
CA SER A 12 12.79 20.60 29.51
C SER A 12 13.64 20.73 28.25
N LEU A 13 13.13 20.21 27.13
CA LEU A 13 13.75 20.33 25.80
C LEU A 13 13.52 21.75 25.24
N THR A 14 14.26 22.74 25.76
CA THR A 14 14.35 24.09 25.20
C THR A 14 15.19 24.08 23.91
N MET A 15 14.61 23.50 22.86
CA MET A 15 15.19 23.43 21.52
C MET A 15 15.62 24.83 21.04
N HIS A 16 16.89 24.95 20.63
CA HIS A 16 17.51 26.21 20.26
C HIS A 16 16.91 26.81 18.96
N LYS A 17 15.82 27.57 19.08
CA LYS A 17 15.22 28.35 17.96
C LYS A 17 16.23 29.29 17.25
N LYS A 18 17.34 29.66 17.89
CA LYS A 18 18.40 30.48 17.29
C LYS A 18 19.21 29.77 16.20
N ALA A 19 19.30 28.43 16.20
CA ALA A 19 20.02 27.70 15.15
C ALA A 19 19.30 27.76 13.80
N TYR A 20 17.98 27.54 13.80
CA TYR A 20 17.18 27.39 12.57
C TYR A 20 17.22 28.61 11.62
N ARG A 21 17.33 29.83 12.16
CA ARG A 21 17.36 31.08 11.37
C ARG A 21 18.61 31.25 10.48
N ARG A 22 19.69 30.48 10.67
CA ARG A 22 20.89 30.56 9.81
C ARG A 22 20.83 29.70 8.55
N TYR A 23 19.87 28.77 8.44
CA TYR A 23 19.89 27.72 7.41
C TYR A 23 19.10 28.03 6.14
N HIS A 24 18.44 29.19 6.06
CA HIS A 24 17.92 29.73 4.81
C HIS A 24 18.61 31.06 4.51
N GLN A 25 19.91 31.00 4.20
CA GLN A 25 20.48 32.00 3.32
C GLN A 25 19.88 31.74 1.94
N THR A 26 18.98 32.63 1.53
CA THR A 26 18.44 32.68 0.17
C THR A 26 19.62 32.81 -0.79
N THR A 27 19.82 31.85 -1.69
CA THR A 27 20.90 31.94 -2.69
C THR A 27 20.59 33.06 -3.70
N GLU A 28 21.58 33.51 -4.46
CA GLU A 28 21.33 34.46 -5.55
C GLU A 28 20.34 33.88 -6.58
N GLU A 29 20.39 32.57 -6.81
CA GLU A 29 19.43 31.83 -7.64
C GLU A 29 18.02 31.82 -7.03
N ASP A 30 17.87 31.59 -5.72
CA ASP A 30 16.58 31.70 -5.03
C ASP A 30 15.99 33.11 -5.19
N VAL A 31 16.82 34.16 -5.11
CA VAL A 31 16.40 35.55 -5.33
C VAL A 31 15.99 35.76 -6.79
N ALA A 32 16.82 35.39 -7.76
CA ALA A 32 16.55 35.54 -9.18
C ALA A 32 15.27 34.79 -9.60
N PHE A 33 15.12 33.53 -9.17
CA PHE A 33 13.91 32.75 -9.39
C PHE A 33 12.68 33.40 -8.73
N SER A 34 12.81 33.94 -7.52
CA SER A 34 11.68 34.61 -6.84
C SER A 34 11.15 35.84 -7.58
N GLN A 35 11.99 36.51 -8.37
CA GLN A 35 11.65 37.68 -9.19
C GLN A 35 10.95 37.30 -10.51
N MET A 36 11.12 36.07 -11.00
CA MET A 36 10.44 35.58 -12.21
C MET A 36 8.93 35.42 -11.99
N ARG A 37 8.13 35.63 -13.05
CA ARG A 37 6.66 35.53 -12.99
C ARG A 37 6.22 34.07 -12.86
N PRO A 38 5.25 33.73 -11.98
CA PRO A 38 4.72 32.37 -11.88
C PRO A 38 4.06 31.88 -13.18
N ALA A 39 4.29 30.61 -13.52
CA ALA A 39 3.62 29.89 -14.60
C ALA A 39 2.93 28.63 -14.06
N ARG A 40 1.94 28.10 -14.80
CA ARG A 40 1.18 26.90 -14.40
C ARG A 40 1.71 25.61 -15.02
N ALA A 41 2.25 25.72 -16.24
CA ALA A 41 2.74 24.63 -17.05
C ALA A 41 3.80 25.16 -18.03
N PHE A 42 4.56 24.25 -18.63
CA PHE A 42 5.37 24.47 -19.82
C PHE A 42 5.29 23.22 -20.71
N ASP A 43 5.77 23.32 -21.94
CA ASP A 43 5.84 22.18 -22.86
C ASP A 43 7.20 22.07 -23.53
N VAL A 44 7.57 20.84 -23.90
CA VAL A 44 8.87 20.48 -24.47
C VAL A 44 8.64 19.45 -25.57
N GLU A 45 9.37 19.55 -26.67
CA GLU A 45 9.46 18.50 -27.68
C GLU A 45 10.52 17.49 -27.25
N VAL A 46 10.06 16.31 -26.82
CA VAL A 46 10.91 15.23 -26.31
C VAL A 46 11.14 14.22 -27.43
N LEU A 47 12.40 13.84 -27.63
CA LEU A 47 12.78 12.79 -28.58
C LEU A 47 12.48 11.42 -27.95
N LEU A 48 11.58 10.65 -28.57
CA LEU A 48 11.21 9.30 -28.15
C LEU A 48 11.60 8.29 -29.24
N MET A 49 11.97 7.08 -28.84
CA MET A 49 12.16 5.98 -29.78
C MET A 49 10.80 5.46 -30.25
N ASP A 50 10.58 5.39 -31.56
CA ASP A 50 9.32 4.92 -32.14
C ASP A 50 9.53 3.56 -32.82
N PRO A 51 9.05 2.44 -32.25
CA PRO A 51 9.26 1.11 -32.82
C PRO A 51 8.56 0.90 -34.17
N ALA A 52 7.60 1.77 -34.55
CA ALA A 52 6.97 1.72 -35.87
C ALA A 52 7.88 2.29 -36.99
N ILE A 53 8.93 3.05 -36.64
CA ILE A 53 9.89 3.60 -37.58
C ILE A 53 11.22 2.88 -37.41
N HIS A 54 11.69 2.18 -38.44
CA HIS A 54 12.90 1.38 -38.37
C HIS A 54 14.14 2.24 -38.07
N GLY A 55 14.68 2.14 -36.84
CA GLY A 55 15.77 2.99 -36.34
C GLY A 55 15.37 4.46 -36.15
N GLY A 56 14.06 4.75 -36.07
CA GLY A 56 13.53 6.10 -36.02
C GLY A 56 13.26 6.62 -34.61
N TYR A 57 13.38 7.94 -34.48
CA TYR A 57 12.93 8.68 -33.33
C TYR A 57 11.84 9.66 -33.76
N THR A 58 10.85 9.90 -32.91
CA THR A 58 9.82 10.93 -33.11
C THR A 58 9.89 11.98 -32.00
N TYR A 59 9.60 13.22 -32.36
CA TYR A 59 9.42 14.29 -31.37
C TYR A 59 7.98 14.27 -30.87
N ARG A 60 7.78 14.09 -29.57
CA ARG A 60 6.48 14.19 -28.91
C ARG A 60 6.47 15.45 -28.05
N ARG A 61 5.46 16.29 -28.24
CA ARG A 61 5.19 17.42 -27.34
C ARG A 61 4.63 16.91 -26.02
N VAL A 62 5.36 17.12 -24.93
CA VAL A 62 4.96 16.76 -23.56
C VAL A 62 4.68 18.04 -22.77
N VAL A 63 3.60 18.06 -21.99
CA VAL A 63 3.20 19.20 -21.16
C VAL A 63 3.42 18.86 -19.69
N PHE A 64 4.23 19.66 -19.01
CA PHE A 64 4.60 19.50 -17.60
C PHE A 64 3.93 20.58 -16.74
N LYS A 65 3.43 20.19 -15.57
CA LYS A 65 2.66 21.03 -14.64
C LYS A 65 3.26 21.00 -13.24
N LYS A 66 2.90 21.98 -12.42
CA LYS A 66 3.22 21.94 -10.99
C LYS A 66 2.51 20.75 -10.32
N GLY A 67 3.28 19.94 -9.60
CA GLY A 67 2.81 18.74 -8.90
C GLY A 67 3.17 17.45 -9.62
N ASP A 68 3.50 17.50 -10.91
CA ASP A 68 3.91 16.32 -11.68
C ASP A 68 5.23 15.76 -11.14
N ASP A 69 5.31 14.43 -11.08
CA ASP A 69 6.56 13.71 -10.93
C ASP A 69 7.13 13.40 -12.31
N VAL A 70 8.44 13.54 -12.47
CA VAL A 70 9.10 13.59 -13.78
C VAL A 70 10.41 12.81 -13.81
N VAL A 71 10.73 12.27 -14.99
CA VAL A 71 12.06 11.79 -15.35
C VAL A 71 12.86 12.94 -15.96
N LEU A 72 14.12 13.07 -15.57
CA LEU A 72 15.07 14.04 -16.11
C LEU A 72 16.25 13.33 -16.79
N ASN A 73 16.79 13.95 -17.84
CA ASN A 73 17.97 13.47 -18.59
C ASN A 73 19.13 13.15 -17.64
N SER A 74 19.60 11.90 -17.65
CA SER A 74 20.68 11.42 -16.80
C SER A 74 21.72 10.61 -17.59
N SER A 75 22.88 10.36 -17.00
CA SER A 75 23.80 9.32 -17.47
C SER A 75 23.38 7.91 -17.03
N PHE A 76 22.27 7.81 -16.29
CA PHE A 76 21.73 6.59 -15.66
C PHE A 76 20.32 6.25 -16.18
N ASP A 77 19.96 6.78 -17.35
CA ASP A 77 18.74 6.41 -18.07
C ASP A 77 18.68 4.88 -18.24
N ASP A 78 17.47 4.31 -18.17
CA ASP A 78 17.18 2.86 -18.14
C ASP A 78 17.75 2.06 -16.94
N THR A 79 18.19 2.71 -15.85
CA THR A 79 18.68 2.03 -14.63
C THR A 79 17.87 2.34 -13.36
N GLU A 80 18.13 1.59 -12.28
CA GLU A 80 17.55 1.88 -10.95
C GLU A 80 17.98 3.24 -10.36
N ASP A 81 18.99 3.91 -10.95
CA ASP A 81 19.49 5.24 -10.57
C ASP A 81 18.98 6.37 -11.48
N VAL A 82 17.96 6.12 -12.31
CA VAL A 82 17.30 7.16 -13.13
C VAL A 82 16.84 8.35 -12.27
N TRP A 83 17.08 9.56 -12.78
CA TRP A 83 16.83 10.82 -12.09
C TRP A 83 15.36 11.20 -12.10
N ILE A 84 14.72 11.12 -10.93
CA ILE A 84 13.30 11.45 -10.73
C ILE A 84 13.17 12.73 -9.89
N GLY A 85 12.20 13.58 -10.20
CA GLY A 85 11.92 14.80 -9.45
C GLY A 85 10.44 15.19 -9.40
N ARG A 86 10.03 15.97 -8.39
CA ARG A 86 8.68 16.55 -8.26
C ARG A 86 8.69 18.04 -8.58
N ILE A 87 7.87 18.48 -9.54
CA ILE A 87 7.79 19.90 -9.93
C ILE A 87 7.11 20.73 -8.83
N SER A 88 7.88 21.56 -8.12
CA SER A 88 7.36 22.38 -7.01
C SER A 88 6.87 23.76 -7.44
N GLN A 89 7.56 24.41 -8.39
CA GLN A 89 7.22 25.73 -8.96
C GLN A 89 7.72 25.82 -10.40
N ILE A 90 6.96 26.48 -11.26
CA ILE A 90 7.35 26.83 -12.62
C ILE A 90 7.30 28.37 -12.70
N ARG A 91 8.33 28.99 -13.28
CA ARG A 91 8.39 30.45 -13.46
C ARG A 91 8.98 30.82 -14.81
N CYS A 92 8.67 32.03 -15.26
CA CYS A 92 9.04 32.56 -16.56
C CYS A 92 9.53 34.01 -16.39
N ASN A 93 10.64 34.38 -17.03
CA ASN A 93 11.10 35.77 -17.04
C ASN A 93 10.44 36.60 -18.16
N ASP A 94 10.94 37.81 -18.39
CA ASP A 94 10.42 38.71 -19.44
C ASP A 94 10.86 38.34 -20.85
N ARG A 95 11.91 37.52 -20.98
CA ARG A 95 12.40 36.94 -22.26
C ARG A 95 11.67 35.64 -22.65
N GLN A 96 10.64 35.26 -21.90
CA GLN A 96 9.94 33.98 -22.03
C GLN A 96 10.80 32.75 -21.67
N GLU A 97 11.97 32.92 -21.07
CA GLU A 97 12.79 31.82 -20.56
C GLU A 97 12.11 31.23 -19.31
N VAL A 98 11.80 29.94 -19.36
CA VAL A 98 11.18 29.19 -18.26
C VAL A 98 12.26 28.54 -17.39
N MET A 99 12.07 28.58 -16.07
CA MET A 99 12.86 27.85 -15.09
C MET A 99 11.93 27.06 -14.17
N VAL A 100 12.37 25.89 -13.73
CA VAL A 100 11.56 24.96 -12.94
C VAL A 100 12.27 24.61 -11.64
N LYS A 101 11.60 24.75 -10.50
CA LYS A 101 12.13 24.33 -9.19
C LYS A 101 11.68 22.91 -8.90
N VAL A 102 12.62 21.98 -8.86
CA VAL A 102 12.35 20.53 -8.71
C VAL A 102 12.84 20.05 -7.34
N TYR A 103 12.03 19.28 -6.61
CA TYR A 103 12.50 18.49 -5.46
C TYR A 103 12.93 17.11 -5.94
N TRP A 104 14.05 16.60 -5.43
CA TRP A 104 14.62 15.35 -5.93
C TRP A 104 14.08 14.12 -5.23
N TYR A 105 13.85 13.08 -6.01
CA TYR A 105 13.66 11.70 -5.55
C TYR A 105 14.98 10.96 -5.65
N TRP A 106 15.58 10.68 -4.50
CA TRP A 106 16.89 10.05 -4.42
C TRP A 106 16.75 8.54 -4.57
N SER A 107 17.66 7.92 -5.32
CA SER A 107 17.77 6.46 -5.33
C SER A 107 18.35 5.96 -4.00
N ARG A 108 18.21 4.66 -3.72
CA ARG A 108 18.90 4.02 -2.58
C ARG A 108 20.43 4.19 -2.66
N ASN A 109 21.00 4.23 -3.86
CA ASN A 109 22.45 4.38 -4.06
C ASN A 109 22.90 5.83 -3.82
N ASP A 110 22.08 6.82 -4.17
CA ASP A 110 22.36 8.23 -3.84
C ASP A 110 22.32 8.47 -2.33
N VAL A 111 21.31 7.91 -1.65
CA VAL A 111 21.20 7.98 -0.19
C VAL A 111 22.40 7.31 0.51
N ALA A 112 22.91 6.20 -0.04
CA ALA A 112 24.11 5.52 0.48
C ALA A 112 25.38 6.37 0.37
N LYS A 113 25.52 7.20 -0.69
CA LYS A 113 26.64 8.15 -0.85
C LYS A 113 26.65 9.19 0.28
N GLU A 114 25.47 9.64 0.73
CA GLU A 114 25.32 10.67 1.77
C GLU A 114 25.28 10.14 3.21
N ILE A 115 24.86 8.89 3.41
CA ILE A 115 24.73 8.27 4.74
C ILE A 115 25.48 6.94 4.74
N LYS A 116 26.73 6.95 5.20
CA LYS A 116 27.59 5.74 5.25
C LYS A 116 27.02 4.55 6.04
N SER A 117 26.07 4.78 6.93
CA SER A 117 25.39 3.74 7.72
C SER A 117 24.08 3.25 7.09
N PHE A 118 23.65 3.82 5.97
CA PHE A 118 22.45 3.39 5.25
C PHE A 118 22.69 2.05 4.55
N ARG A 119 21.71 1.15 4.63
CA ARG A 119 21.77 -0.18 4.02
C ARG A 119 20.85 -0.19 2.80
N THR A 120 21.42 -0.23 1.60
CA THR A 120 20.65 -0.24 0.34
C THR A 120 19.67 -1.41 0.25
N SER A 121 19.97 -2.55 0.87
CA SER A 121 19.07 -3.71 0.94
C SER A 121 17.74 -3.46 1.66
N GLN A 122 17.63 -2.39 2.46
CA GLN A 122 16.37 -2.00 3.11
C GLN A 122 15.37 -1.33 2.15
N CYS A 123 15.80 -0.90 0.96
CA CYS A 123 14.97 -0.24 -0.04
C CYS A 123 14.95 -1.02 -1.37
N ALA A 124 13.78 -1.04 -2.03
CA ALA A 124 13.67 -1.66 -3.36
C ALA A 124 14.47 -0.87 -4.41
N PRO A 125 14.90 -1.48 -5.53
CA PRO A 125 15.58 -0.80 -6.64
C PRO A 125 14.89 0.48 -7.11
N TYR A 126 13.58 0.41 -7.33
CA TYR A 126 12.74 1.51 -7.80
C TYR A 126 12.02 2.25 -6.65
N GLU A 127 12.33 1.91 -5.40
CA GLU A 127 11.97 2.77 -4.27
C GLU A 127 12.76 4.07 -4.38
N ARG A 128 12.07 5.18 -4.09
CA ARG A 128 12.61 6.52 -4.10
C ARG A 128 12.41 7.18 -2.75
N VAL A 129 13.34 8.06 -2.39
CA VAL A 129 13.26 8.86 -1.17
C VAL A 129 13.13 10.33 -1.53
N LEU A 130 11.95 10.91 -1.29
CA LEU A 130 11.68 12.32 -1.59
C LEU A 130 12.50 13.22 -0.67
N SER A 131 13.34 14.09 -1.24
CA SER A 131 14.26 14.94 -0.48
C SER A 131 13.75 16.36 -0.28
N ASP A 132 14.21 17.01 0.80
CA ASP A 132 14.15 18.48 0.94
C ASP A 132 15.20 19.22 0.08
N HIS A 133 16.07 18.49 -0.64
CA HIS A 133 16.95 19.02 -1.68
C HIS A 133 16.17 19.44 -2.93
N TYR A 134 16.48 20.61 -3.47
CA TYR A 134 15.91 21.14 -4.70
C TYR A 134 16.98 21.81 -5.56
N ASP A 135 16.73 21.84 -6.87
CA ASP A 135 17.52 22.61 -7.84
C ASP A 135 16.62 23.40 -8.80
N TYR A 136 17.22 24.32 -9.55
CA TYR A 136 16.58 25.12 -10.59
C TYR A 136 16.97 24.59 -11.97
N ILE A 137 16.02 23.94 -12.63
CA ILE A 137 16.25 23.13 -13.84
C ILE A 137 15.63 23.81 -15.07
N SER A 138 16.33 23.68 -16.20
CA SER A 138 15.87 24.11 -17.53
C SER A 138 14.83 23.13 -18.09
N PRO A 139 13.76 23.59 -18.77
CA PRO A 139 12.75 22.74 -19.43
C PRO A 139 13.32 21.61 -20.28
N TYR A 140 14.44 21.86 -20.97
CA TYR A 140 15.06 20.88 -21.88
C TYR A 140 15.73 19.69 -21.18
N ALA A 141 15.77 19.66 -19.84
CA ALA A 141 16.21 18.51 -19.07
C ALA A 141 15.10 17.49 -18.77
N PHE A 142 13.84 17.80 -19.05
CA PHE A 142 12.69 16.96 -18.72
C PHE A 142 12.38 15.97 -19.86
N GLN A 143 12.22 14.68 -19.53
CA GLN A 143 11.89 13.62 -20.50
C GLN A 143 10.41 13.25 -20.47
N ALA A 144 9.88 12.86 -19.31
CA ALA A 144 8.53 12.31 -19.20
C ALA A 144 7.89 12.66 -17.86
N VAL A 145 6.55 12.72 -17.84
CA VAL A 145 5.77 12.65 -16.61
C VAL A 145 5.65 11.17 -16.22
N VAL A 146 5.89 10.86 -14.96
CA VAL A 146 5.78 9.52 -14.38
C VAL A 146 4.89 9.55 -13.13
N VAL A 147 4.48 8.37 -12.67
CA VAL A 147 3.77 8.20 -11.41
C VAL A 147 4.76 7.70 -10.36
N VAL A 148 4.90 8.42 -9.25
CA VAL A 148 5.60 7.92 -8.05
C VAL A 148 4.55 7.65 -6.99
N HIS A 149 4.25 6.38 -6.76
CA HIS A 149 3.20 5.96 -5.83
C HIS A 149 3.57 6.31 -4.38
N GLU A 150 2.64 6.92 -3.64
CA GLU A 150 2.81 7.12 -2.20
C GLU A 150 2.42 5.82 -1.48
N TYR A 151 3.37 5.21 -0.76
CA TYR A 151 3.22 3.93 -0.07
C TYR A 151 3.27 4.13 1.44
N ASP A 152 2.09 4.22 2.06
CA ASP A 152 1.96 4.14 3.53
C ASP A 152 1.82 2.68 3.94
N GLU A 153 2.82 2.16 4.66
CA GLU A 153 2.85 0.79 5.18
C GLU A 153 1.72 0.51 6.21
N ARG A 154 1.03 1.56 6.69
CA ARG A 154 -0.12 1.49 7.60
C ARG A 154 -1.47 1.53 6.86
N SER A 155 -1.48 1.77 5.54
CA SER A 155 -2.69 1.78 4.73
C SER A 155 -3.34 0.40 4.69
N LEU A 156 -4.67 0.39 4.65
CA LEU A 156 -5.45 -0.81 4.34
C LEU A 156 -5.65 -1.02 2.85
N ASP A 157 -5.43 0.04 2.08
CA ASP A 157 -5.59 0.09 0.63
C ASP A 157 -4.27 0.64 0.05
N PRO A 158 -3.18 -0.16 0.09
CA PRO A 158 -1.91 0.25 -0.50
C PRO A 158 -1.98 0.15 -2.04
N PRO A 159 -1.20 0.95 -2.77
CA PRO A 159 -1.10 0.82 -4.22
C PRO A 159 -0.62 -0.59 -4.60
N MET A 160 -1.19 -1.15 -5.67
CA MET A 160 -0.57 -2.29 -6.34
C MET A 160 0.76 -1.83 -6.93
N LEU A 161 1.85 -2.52 -6.58
CA LEU A 161 3.19 -2.21 -7.05
C LEU A 161 3.81 -3.44 -7.71
N SER A 162 4.51 -3.18 -8.81
CA SER A 162 5.36 -4.10 -9.57
C SER A 162 6.83 -3.84 -9.23
N PRO A 163 7.76 -4.77 -9.55
CA PRO A 163 9.18 -4.61 -9.24
C PRO A 163 9.86 -3.38 -9.85
N CYS A 164 9.28 -2.79 -10.90
CA CYS A 164 9.79 -1.61 -11.61
C CYS A 164 8.99 -0.32 -11.34
N ASP A 165 7.91 -0.39 -10.55
CA ASP A 165 7.09 0.80 -10.28
C ASP A 165 7.81 1.72 -9.29
N LEU A 166 7.79 3.02 -9.57
CA LEU A 166 8.38 4.03 -8.70
C LEU A 166 7.46 4.28 -7.51
N PHE A 167 7.98 4.17 -6.28
CA PHE A 167 7.21 4.46 -5.08
C PHE A 167 8.04 5.13 -3.98
N VAL A 168 7.36 5.82 -3.06
CA VAL A 168 7.96 6.54 -1.94
C VAL A 168 7.19 6.27 -0.64
N ARG A 169 7.91 5.93 0.43
CA ARG A 169 7.36 5.75 1.80
C ARG A 169 7.96 6.65 2.87
N THR A 170 9.04 7.37 2.55
CA THR A 170 9.71 8.27 3.50
C THR A 170 10.36 9.46 2.81
N GLN A 171 10.58 10.53 3.57
CA GLN A 171 11.24 11.75 3.13
C GLN A 171 12.66 11.84 3.71
N PHE A 172 13.63 12.20 2.88
CA PHE A 172 15.01 12.45 3.29
C PHE A 172 15.20 13.95 3.58
N MET A 173 15.32 14.28 4.86
CA MET A 173 15.76 15.59 5.31
C MET A 173 17.28 15.69 5.06
N HIS A 174 17.69 15.94 3.82
CA HIS A 174 19.06 15.88 3.33
C HIS A 174 20.03 16.68 4.20
N ARG A 175 19.63 17.89 4.62
CA ARG A 175 20.44 18.76 5.49
C ARG A 175 20.59 18.23 6.93
N LYS A 176 19.67 17.39 7.40
CA LYS A 176 19.72 16.73 8.71
C LYS A 176 20.29 15.32 8.64
N LYS A 177 20.52 14.79 7.42
CA LYS A 177 20.88 13.39 7.13
C LYS A 177 19.96 12.39 7.87
N ALA A 178 18.64 12.63 7.82
CA ALA A 178 17.64 11.88 8.57
C ALA A 178 16.36 11.63 7.77
N PHE A 179 15.73 10.48 8.00
CA PHE A 179 14.47 10.08 7.35
C PHE A 179 13.24 10.50 8.18
N LYS A 180 12.10 10.70 7.52
CA LYS A 180 10.81 10.98 8.15
C LYS A 180 9.66 10.30 7.39
N PRO A 181 8.99 9.27 7.96
CA PRO A 181 9.35 8.58 9.21
C PRO A 181 10.70 7.85 9.09
N PRO A 182 11.37 7.51 10.21
CA PRO A 182 12.56 6.66 10.14
C PRO A 182 12.23 5.30 9.53
N LEU A 183 13.07 4.82 8.61
CA LEU A 183 12.89 3.52 7.95
C LEU A 183 12.72 2.40 8.98
N GLY A 184 11.68 1.58 8.79
CA GLY A 184 11.35 0.46 9.68
C GLY A 184 10.70 0.83 11.02
N ALA A 185 10.61 2.11 11.41
CA ALA A 185 9.99 2.49 12.69
C ALA A 185 8.49 2.19 12.77
N GLU A 186 7.83 2.09 11.61
CA GLU A 186 6.39 1.81 11.48
C GLU A 186 6.12 0.33 11.14
N THR A 187 7.17 -0.51 10.99
CA THR A 187 7.07 -1.96 10.79
C THR A 187 7.21 -2.74 12.13
N CYS A 188 8.02 -3.80 12.11
CA CYS A 188 8.14 -4.85 13.11
C CYS A 188 8.90 -4.38 14.35
N ILE A 189 8.84 -5.18 15.42
CA ILE A 189 9.59 -4.98 16.68
C ILE A 189 11.10 -4.79 16.42
N CYS A 190 11.67 -5.47 15.42
CA CYS A 190 13.08 -5.37 15.05
C CYS A 190 13.47 -4.03 14.38
N GLN A 191 12.50 -3.20 13.99
CA GLN A 191 12.70 -1.91 13.29
C GLN A 191 13.48 -2.03 11.97
N VAL A 192 13.53 -3.21 11.36
CA VAL A 192 14.07 -3.42 10.02
C VAL A 192 12.99 -3.03 9.00
N ALA A 193 13.33 -2.12 8.10
CA ALA A 193 12.44 -1.73 7.02
C ALA A 193 12.22 -2.90 6.05
N TYR A 194 10.98 -3.08 5.63
CA TYR A 194 10.60 -4.13 4.71
C TYR A 194 11.00 -3.76 3.27
N ASN A 195 11.56 -4.70 2.50
CA ASN A 195 11.85 -4.49 1.08
C ASN A 195 10.90 -5.38 0.25
N PRO A 196 9.92 -4.80 -0.48
CA PRO A 196 8.99 -5.59 -1.28
C PRO A 196 9.67 -6.30 -2.46
N PHE A 197 10.72 -5.68 -3.03
CA PHE A 197 11.39 -6.17 -4.24
C PHE A 197 12.91 -6.21 -4.03
N PRO A 198 13.44 -7.18 -3.25
CA PRO A 198 14.88 -7.35 -3.11
C PRO A 198 15.53 -7.68 -4.46
N SER A 199 16.70 -7.10 -4.73
CA SER A 199 17.44 -7.32 -5.98
C SER A 199 17.84 -8.78 -6.14
N SER A 200 17.67 -9.36 -7.33
CA SER A 200 18.02 -10.77 -7.60
C SER A 200 19.48 -11.12 -7.28
N THR A 201 20.40 -10.17 -7.39
CA THR A 201 21.81 -10.32 -7.00
C THR A 201 22.01 -10.62 -5.51
N ALA A 202 21.10 -10.16 -4.64
CA ALA A 202 21.14 -10.51 -3.21
C ALA A 202 20.78 -11.98 -2.96
N LEU A 203 20.16 -12.68 -3.92
CA LEU A 203 19.77 -14.09 -3.79
C LEU A 203 20.89 -15.07 -4.22
N VAL A 204 21.99 -14.58 -4.79
CA VAL A 204 23.05 -15.42 -5.42
C VAL A 204 24.39 -15.32 -4.68
N SER A 205 24.57 -14.33 -3.79
CA SER A 205 25.83 -14.09 -3.08
C SER A 205 26.19 -15.09 -1.96
N SER A 206 25.46 -16.20 -1.82
CA SER A 206 25.72 -17.25 -0.82
C SER A 206 26.72 -18.33 -1.27
N GLU A 207 27.05 -18.40 -2.57
CA GLU A 207 28.04 -19.36 -3.10
C GLU A 207 29.48 -18.84 -2.95
N GLY A 208 30.07 -19.00 -1.75
CA GLY A 208 31.52 -18.82 -1.60
C GLY A 208 32.08 -18.39 -0.23
N MET A 209 31.30 -18.37 0.84
CA MET A 209 31.80 -18.04 2.19
C MET A 209 32.03 -19.31 3.03
N ASP A 210 33.16 -19.38 3.74
CA ASP A 210 33.63 -20.59 4.42
C ASP A 210 32.63 -21.16 5.44
N ILE A 211 32.46 -22.49 5.39
CA ILE A 211 31.35 -23.23 5.99
C ILE A 211 31.37 -23.27 7.54
N ASP A 212 32.51 -23.02 8.18
CA ASP A 212 32.71 -23.27 9.62
C ASP A 212 32.23 -22.14 10.57
N SER A 213 31.44 -21.18 10.06
CA SER A 213 30.67 -20.21 10.89
C SER A 213 29.15 -20.35 10.72
N ALA A 214 28.69 -21.37 9.99
CA ALA A 214 27.33 -21.44 9.44
C ALA A 214 26.29 -21.98 10.46
N HIS A 215 25.80 -21.11 11.35
CA HIS A 215 24.60 -21.44 12.15
C HIS A 215 23.61 -20.30 12.43
N ASP A 216 23.85 -19.08 11.94
CA ASP A 216 23.01 -17.90 12.26
C ASP A 216 22.83 -16.89 11.10
N SER A 217 23.03 -17.34 9.85
CA SER A 217 23.03 -16.44 8.66
C SER A 217 22.37 -17.01 7.39
N LEU A 218 21.94 -18.28 7.38
CA LEU A 218 21.39 -18.95 6.19
C LEU A 218 19.85 -18.98 6.14
N SER A 219 19.22 -17.86 6.51
CA SER A 219 17.89 -17.56 6.03
C SER A 219 17.74 -16.08 5.69
N GLU A 220 18.28 -15.70 4.53
CA GLU A 220 17.75 -14.61 3.68
C GLU A 220 16.37 -15.01 3.11
N ASN A 221 15.55 -15.63 3.96
CA ASN A 221 14.22 -16.11 3.66
C ASN A 221 13.31 -14.91 3.43
N ARG A 222 12.30 -15.13 2.58
CA ARG A 222 11.20 -14.20 2.33
C ARG A 222 10.24 -14.20 3.52
N ASP A 223 10.76 -13.83 4.69
CA ASP A 223 10.11 -13.89 5.99
C ASP A 223 8.75 -13.19 5.91
N VAL A 224 7.69 -13.98 6.09
CA VAL A 224 6.33 -13.51 5.94
C VAL A 224 6.08 -12.45 7.02
N MET A 225 5.47 -11.34 6.63
CA MET A 225 5.03 -10.35 7.62
C MET A 225 3.53 -10.43 7.80
N HIS A 226 3.08 -10.53 9.06
CA HIS A 226 1.69 -10.45 9.47
C HIS A 226 1.31 -9.01 9.79
N PHE A 227 0.18 -8.52 9.28
CA PHE A 227 -0.34 -7.19 9.59
C PHE A 227 -1.36 -7.24 10.70
N CYS A 228 -1.26 -6.32 11.66
CA CYS A 228 -2.33 -6.08 12.62
C CYS A 228 -3.31 -5.01 12.09
N PRO A 229 -4.56 -5.37 11.75
CA PRO A 229 -5.53 -4.42 11.24
C PRO A 229 -6.10 -3.49 12.33
N SER A 230 -5.95 -3.76 13.63
CA SER A 230 -6.48 -2.86 14.67
C SER A 230 -6.02 -1.40 14.48
N LEU A 231 -6.94 -0.44 14.57
CA LEU A 231 -6.67 1.01 14.46
C LEU A 231 -5.53 1.47 15.38
N ASN A 232 -5.46 0.90 16.58
CA ASN A 232 -4.46 1.22 17.60
C ASN A 232 -3.05 0.72 17.25
N CYS A 233 -2.91 -0.16 16.26
CA CYS A 233 -1.64 -0.75 15.84
C CYS A 233 -1.26 -0.35 14.41
N ARG A 234 -1.92 -0.92 13.38
CA ARG A 234 -1.58 -0.75 11.96
C ARG A 234 -0.09 -1.03 11.67
N LYS A 235 0.42 -2.20 12.08
CA LYS A 235 1.83 -2.57 11.91
C LYS A 235 2.01 -3.96 11.31
N TRP A 236 3.11 -4.12 10.58
CA TRP A 236 3.59 -5.39 10.03
C TRP A 236 4.63 -6.03 10.94
N TYR A 237 4.55 -7.34 11.12
CA TYR A 237 5.41 -8.13 12.01
C TYR A 237 5.96 -9.36 11.30
N HIS A 238 7.29 -9.45 11.20
CA HIS A 238 7.99 -10.63 10.69
C HIS A 238 7.64 -11.90 11.51
N THR A 239 7.36 -13.02 10.85
CA THR A 239 7.10 -14.34 11.47
C THR A 239 8.24 -14.73 12.41
N SER A 240 9.49 -14.58 11.99
CA SER A 240 10.67 -14.84 12.84
C SER A 240 10.65 -14.02 14.15
N CYS A 241 10.26 -12.75 14.08
CA CYS A 241 10.22 -11.85 15.23
C CYS A 241 9.05 -12.16 16.17
N LEU A 242 7.91 -12.60 15.64
CA LEU A 242 6.77 -13.04 16.45
C LEU A 242 7.10 -14.33 17.22
N LEU A 243 7.79 -15.27 16.57
CA LEU A 243 8.32 -16.49 17.18
C LEU A 243 9.33 -16.17 18.30
N ALA A 244 10.35 -15.37 17.98
CA ALA A 244 11.40 -14.99 18.93
C ALA A 244 10.90 -14.16 20.13
N SER A 245 9.73 -13.53 20.00
CA SER A 245 9.07 -12.77 21.09
C SER A 245 7.92 -13.52 21.76
N HIS A 246 7.74 -14.82 21.44
CA HIS A 246 6.68 -15.70 21.95
C HIS A 246 5.25 -15.13 21.81
N ASN A 247 4.99 -14.35 20.76
CA ASN A 247 3.64 -13.84 20.46
C ASN A 247 2.82 -14.85 19.65
N LEU A 248 2.89 -16.11 20.08
CA LEU A 248 2.09 -17.21 19.57
C LEU A 248 0.65 -17.10 20.07
N ASP A 249 -0.27 -17.48 19.19
CA ASP A 249 -1.67 -17.62 19.51
C ASP A 249 -1.92 -19.03 20.08
N SER A 250 -2.27 -19.09 21.37
CA SER A 250 -2.45 -20.34 22.10
C SER A 250 -3.87 -20.91 22.02
N LEU A 251 -4.79 -20.21 21.36
CA LEU A 251 -6.18 -20.64 21.21
C LEU A 251 -6.32 -21.68 20.09
N PRO A 252 -7.41 -22.49 20.09
CA PRO A 252 -7.64 -23.50 19.06
C PRO A 252 -7.52 -22.94 17.63
N ALA A 253 -6.91 -23.73 16.75
CA ALA A 253 -6.79 -23.37 15.33
C ALA A 253 -8.17 -23.32 14.65
N GLN A 254 -9.09 -24.14 15.14
CA GLN A 254 -10.49 -24.26 14.74
C GLN A 254 -11.24 -22.92 14.75
N THR A 255 -10.91 -22.00 15.67
CA THR A 255 -11.56 -20.70 15.80
C THR A 255 -10.77 -19.55 15.16
N ARG A 256 -9.58 -19.81 14.57
CA ARG A 256 -8.68 -18.75 14.09
C ARG A 256 -9.36 -17.79 13.11
N GLY A 257 -10.14 -18.29 12.15
CA GLY A 257 -10.86 -17.47 11.17
C GLY A 257 -11.84 -16.47 11.82
N LEU A 258 -12.57 -16.93 12.85
CA LEU A 258 -13.50 -16.12 13.63
C LEU A 258 -12.76 -15.07 14.49
N ARG A 259 -11.60 -15.44 15.04
CA ARG A 259 -10.77 -14.54 15.86
C ARG A 259 -10.04 -13.50 15.01
N LEU A 260 -9.72 -13.82 13.75
CA LEU A 260 -9.28 -12.87 12.74
C LEU A 260 -10.40 -11.91 12.33
N LEU A 261 -11.65 -12.39 12.21
CA LEU A 261 -12.84 -11.57 12.02
C LEU A 261 -13.15 -10.66 13.22
N ALA A 262 -12.85 -11.06 14.46
CA ALA A 262 -13.05 -10.22 15.65
C ALA A 262 -12.20 -8.94 15.64
N VAL A 263 -11.02 -8.95 15.01
CA VAL A 263 -10.13 -7.78 14.91
C VAL A 263 -10.54 -6.88 13.74
N THR A 264 -11.50 -6.00 14.01
CA THR A 264 -11.99 -5.01 13.05
C THR A 264 -10.89 -4.00 12.61
N PRO A 265 -10.85 -3.62 11.32
CA PRO A 265 -9.95 -2.61 10.80
C PRO A 265 -10.47 -1.17 10.96
N ASP A 266 -11.73 -0.95 11.34
CA ASP A 266 -12.36 0.38 11.26
C ASP A 266 -12.81 0.94 12.62
N GLU A 267 -12.70 0.16 13.69
CA GLU A 267 -13.10 0.54 15.05
C GLU A 267 -11.97 0.22 16.05
N GLU A 268 -12.00 0.82 17.25
CA GLU A 268 -10.98 0.61 18.28
C GLU A 268 -11.26 -0.63 19.15
N THR A 269 -12.54 -1.01 19.27
CA THR A 269 -13.06 -2.19 19.97
C THR A 269 -13.04 -3.42 19.05
N LEU A 270 -13.27 -4.61 19.61
CA LEU A 270 -13.50 -5.81 18.81
C LEU A 270 -14.87 -5.74 18.11
N PHE A 271 -15.04 -6.51 17.03
CA PHE A 271 -16.33 -6.67 16.40
C PHE A 271 -17.23 -7.53 17.30
N ALA A 272 -18.19 -6.89 17.98
CA ALA A 272 -18.95 -7.47 19.10
C ALA A 272 -19.57 -8.85 18.84
N THR A 273 -19.98 -9.17 17.61
CA THR A 273 -20.51 -10.51 17.29
C THR A 273 -19.46 -11.61 17.44
N PHE A 274 -18.19 -11.36 17.10
CA PHE A 274 -17.12 -12.37 17.16
C PHE A 274 -16.21 -12.21 18.38
N GLU A 275 -16.51 -11.27 19.29
CA GLU A 275 -15.76 -11.03 20.53
C GLU A 275 -15.72 -12.27 21.44
N TYR A 276 -16.78 -13.08 21.50
CA TYR A 276 -16.80 -14.34 22.26
C TYR A 276 -15.62 -15.26 21.94
N PHE A 277 -15.29 -15.42 20.65
CA PHE A 277 -14.18 -16.30 20.24
C PHE A 277 -12.81 -15.75 20.63
N TYR A 278 -12.70 -14.47 20.98
CA TYR A 278 -11.45 -13.83 21.38
C TYR A 278 -11.01 -14.19 22.80
N GLU A 279 -11.95 -14.57 23.67
CA GLU A 279 -11.71 -14.81 25.08
C GLU A 279 -11.21 -16.23 25.36
N GLN A 280 -10.27 -16.39 26.30
CA GLN A 280 -9.69 -17.70 26.63
C GLN A 280 -10.71 -18.68 27.21
N GLU A 281 -11.74 -18.18 27.89
CA GLU A 281 -12.79 -19.01 28.50
C GLU A 281 -13.57 -19.83 27.44
N SER A 282 -13.73 -19.28 26.23
CA SER A 282 -14.35 -20.01 25.08
C SER A 282 -13.61 -21.30 24.69
N ALA A 283 -12.32 -21.43 25.03
CA ALA A 283 -11.53 -22.61 24.67
C ALA A 283 -11.80 -23.83 25.56
N GLU A 284 -12.40 -23.66 26.75
CA GLU A 284 -12.72 -24.77 27.64
C GLU A 284 -14.03 -25.49 27.25
N ASP A 285 -15.00 -24.75 26.68
CA ASP A 285 -16.27 -25.29 26.19
C ASP A 285 -16.14 -26.03 24.84
N MET A 286 -15.04 -25.79 24.11
CA MET A 286 -14.77 -26.33 22.78
C MET A 286 -14.29 -27.79 22.82
N SER A 287 -15.22 -28.74 22.65
CA SER A 287 -14.86 -30.15 22.49
C SER A 287 -14.09 -30.43 21.17
N ASN A 288 -13.23 -31.44 21.19
CA ASN A 288 -11.88 -31.31 20.66
C ASN A 288 -11.62 -31.92 19.26
N THR A 289 -12.50 -31.69 18.26
CA THR A 289 -12.30 -32.26 16.91
C THR A 289 -12.44 -31.28 15.74
N ASP A 290 -13.54 -30.54 15.62
CA ASP A 290 -13.92 -29.96 14.33
C ASP A 290 -13.78 -28.42 14.25
N GLN A 291 -13.45 -27.93 13.05
CA GLN A 291 -13.36 -26.49 12.76
C GLN A 291 -14.77 -25.87 12.77
N ILE A 292 -15.00 -24.83 13.58
CA ILE A 292 -16.27 -24.11 13.55
C ILE A 292 -16.35 -23.30 12.25
N SER A 293 -17.41 -23.49 11.45
CA SER A 293 -17.69 -22.61 10.31
C SER A 293 -18.25 -21.26 10.76
N LEU A 294 -18.20 -20.25 9.89
CA LEU A 294 -18.82 -18.95 10.18
C LEU A 294 -20.34 -19.09 10.44
N GLN A 295 -20.99 -20.05 9.77
CA GLN A 295 -22.41 -20.35 9.90
C GLN A 295 -22.73 -20.99 11.25
N ASP A 296 -21.94 -21.98 11.70
CA ASP A 296 -22.11 -22.62 13.01
C ASP A 296 -21.86 -21.60 14.14
N ALA A 297 -20.84 -20.74 13.97
CA ALA A 297 -20.55 -19.64 14.89
C ALA A 297 -21.73 -18.65 15.02
N LEU A 298 -22.42 -18.33 13.92
CA LEU A 298 -23.64 -17.52 13.96
C LEU A 298 -24.77 -18.23 14.72
N VAL A 299 -24.98 -19.53 14.48
CA VAL A 299 -25.99 -20.32 15.21
C VAL A 299 -25.70 -20.37 16.72
N MET A 300 -24.43 -20.55 17.12
CA MET A 300 -23.99 -20.50 18.53
C MET A 300 -24.27 -19.15 19.21
N LEU A 301 -24.44 -18.08 18.44
CA LEU A 301 -24.68 -16.71 18.91
C LEU A 301 -26.15 -16.26 18.73
N ASP A 302 -27.06 -17.22 18.59
CA ASP A 302 -28.49 -17.00 18.32
C ASP A 302 -28.77 -16.13 17.07
N ARG A 303 -27.92 -16.25 16.04
CA ARG A 303 -28.07 -15.57 14.74
C ARG A 303 -28.41 -16.56 13.63
N SER A 304 -29.20 -16.11 12.65
CA SER A 304 -29.47 -16.91 11.45
C SER A 304 -28.19 -17.06 10.60
N PRO A 305 -27.81 -18.26 10.15
CA PRO A 305 -26.69 -18.44 9.23
C PRO A 305 -26.97 -17.86 7.83
N GLU A 306 -28.24 -17.62 7.48
CA GLU A 306 -28.64 -17.00 6.20
C GLU A 306 -28.11 -15.57 6.04
N ILE A 307 -27.77 -14.90 7.16
CA ILE A 307 -27.20 -13.55 7.20
C ILE A 307 -25.98 -13.39 6.28
N VAL A 308 -25.16 -14.43 6.14
CA VAL A 308 -23.97 -14.43 5.26
C VAL A 308 -24.12 -15.31 4.02
N ALA A 309 -25.25 -16.00 3.85
CA ALA A 309 -25.45 -16.97 2.77
C ALA A 309 -25.56 -16.34 1.37
N HIS A 310 -25.79 -15.02 1.30
CA HIS A 310 -25.80 -14.25 0.05
C HIS A 310 -24.40 -13.78 -0.38
N LEU A 311 -23.37 -13.95 0.46
CA LEU A 311 -21.98 -13.61 0.14
C LEU A 311 -21.28 -14.80 -0.54
N PRO A 312 -20.38 -14.58 -1.53
CA PRO A 312 -19.63 -15.65 -2.16
C PRO A 312 -18.82 -16.48 -1.14
N PRO A 313 -18.79 -17.83 -1.24
CA PRO A 313 -17.97 -18.66 -0.37
C PRO A 313 -16.49 -18.24 -0.35
N SER A 314 -15.94 -17.89 -1.52
CA SER A 314 -14.56 -17.40 -1.65
C SER A 314 -14.30 -16.08 -0.91
N LEU A 315 -15.29 -15.18 -0.85
CA LEU A 315 -15.21 -13.97 -0.02
C LEU A 315 -15.15 -14.35 1.46
N LEU A 316 -16.00 -15.27 1.91
CA LEU A 316 -16.01 -15.75 3.29
C LEU A 316 -14.71 -16.47 3.69
N THR A 317 -14.09 -17.22 2.76
CA THR A 317 -12.73 -17.77 2.94
C THR A 317 -11.72 -16.64 3.11
N ILE A 318 -11.69 -15.67 2.19
CA ILE A 318 -10.72 -14.58 2.18
C ILE A 318 -10.84 -13.69 3.42
N ALA A 319 -12.06 -13.40 3.89
CA ALA A 319 -12.29 -12.62 5.10
C ALA A 319 -11.64 -13.26 6.35
N GLN A 320 -11.55 -14.60 6.37
CA GLN A 320 -10.99 -15.41 7.46
C GLN A 320 -9.48 -15.68 7.33
N LEU A 321 -8.83 -15.25 6.23
CA LEU A 321 -7.38 -15.37 6.09
C LEU A 321 -6.63 -14.36 6.98
N PRO A 322 -5.40 -14.68 7.41
CA PRO A 322 -4.50 -13.69 8.00
C PRO A 322 -4.07 -12.67 6.93
N ILE A 323 -3.72 -11.46 7.39
CA ILE A 323 -3.21 -10.42 6.49
C ILE A 323 -1.70 -10.54 6.42
N ILE A 324 -1.16 -10.93 5.26
CA ILE A 324 0.24 -11.25 5.06
C ILE A 324 0.84 -10.58 3.81
N ARG A 325 2.17 -10.41 3.82
CA ARG A 325 3.00 -10.06 2.65
C ARG A 325 4.34 -10.79 2.73
N SER A 326 4.98 -11.02 1.58
CA SER A 326 6.29 -11.71 1.51
C SER A 326 7.18 -11.09 0.42
N ALA A 327 8.44 -10.80 0.75
CA ALA A 327 9.36 -10.09 -0.12
C ALA A 327 9.65 -10.87 -1.42
N GLY A 328 9.53 -10.22 -2.58
CA GLY A 328 9.72 -10.85 -3.88
C GLY A 328 8.67 -11.92 -4.25
N ALA A 329 7.52 -11.94 -3.57
CA ALA A 329 6.40 -12.79 -3.96
C ALA A 329 5.72 -12.26 -5.25
N PRO A 330 5.27 -13.15 -6.15
CA PRO A 330 4.64 -12.77 -7.41
C PRO A 330 3.23 -12.19 -7.20
N HIS A 331 2.58 -11.75 -8.29
CA HIS A 331 1.17 -11.32 -8.31
C HIS A 331 0.79 -10.27 -7.25
N GLY A 332 1.70 -9.34 -6.95
CA GLY A 332 1.47 -8.24 -5.99
C GLY A 332 1.62 -8.62 -4.50
N PHE A 333 1.89 -9.88 -4.16
CA PHE A 333 2.05 -10.30 -2.75
C PHE A 333 3.28 -9.73 -2.02
N ALA A 334 4.18 -9.08 -2.77
CA ALA A 334 5.19 -8.18 -2.23
C ALA A 334 4.59 -7.00 -1.44
N ILE A 335 3.35 -6.57 -1.75
CA ILE A 335 2.62 -5.56 -0.96
C ILE A 335 1.64 -6.23 0.01
N GLY A 336 1.11 -7.39 -0.38
CA GLY A 336 0.31 -8.29 0.47
C GLY A 336 -1.18 -8.32 0.11
N ASN A 337 -1.95 -9.08 0.87
CA ASN A 337 -3.39 -9.28 0.69
C ASN A 337 -4.27 -8.32 1.52
N VAL A 338 -3.70 -7.23 2.06
CA VAL A 338 -4.41 -6.37 3.03
C VAL A 338 -5.69 -5.75 2.46
N ALA A 339 -5.68 -5.27 1.22
CA ALA A 339 -6.86 -4.65 0.60
C ALA A 339 -8.02 -5.63 0.48
N ASP A 340 -7.78 -6.82 -0.10
CA ASP A 340 -8.80 -7.85 -0.31
C ASP A 340 -9.36 -8.39 1.02
N VAL A 341 -8.49 -8.73 1.98
CA VAL A 341 -8.92 -9.30 3.26
C VAL A 341 -9.71 -8.26 4.07
N VAL A 342 -9.24 -7.00 4.14
CA VAL A 342 -9.98 -5.92 4.79
C VAL A 342 -11.34 -5.72 4.13
N LEU A 343 -11.39 -5.70 2.80
CA LEU A 343 -12.63 -5.52 2.06
C LEU A 343 -13.61 -6.69 2.30
N ALA A 344 -13.14 -7.92 2.21
CA ALA A 344 -13.95 -9.11 2.49
C ALA A 344 -14.50 -9.09 3.92
N ARG A 345 -13.67 -8.73 4.91
CA ARG A 345 -14.10 -8.55 6.30
C ARG A 345 -15.16 -7.46 6.44
N ARG A 346 -15.00 -6.29 5.80
CA ARG A 346 -16.01 -5.22 5.79
C ARG A 346 -17.35 -5.67 5.22
N LEU A 347 -17.34 -6.47 4.16
CA LEU A 347 -18.56 -7.05 3.56
C LEU A 347 -19.24 -8.05 4.51
N VAL A 348 -18.47 -8.89 5.20
CA VAL A 348 -19.00 -9.76 6.27
C VAL A 348 -19.56 -8.95 7.44
N TYR A 349 -18.89 -7.88 7.87
CA TYR A 349 -19.38 -7.03 8.97
C TYR A 349 -20.68 -6.31 8.63
N ASP A 350 -20.81 -5.75 7.41
CA ASP A 350 -22.03 -5.07 6.99
C ASP A 350 -23.21 -6.05 6.91
N ALA A 351 -23.02 -7.23 6.31
CA ALA A 351 -24.00 -8.30 6.30
C ALA A 351 -24.44 -8.69 7.72
N VAL A 352 -23.49 -8.91 8.64
CA VAL A 352 -23.78 -9.29 10.04
C VAL A 352 -24.46 -8.16 10.83
N GLN A 353 -24.06 -6.90 10.65
CA GLN A 353 -24.68 -5.76 11.31
C GLN A 353 -26.12 -5.51 10.82
N ASN A 354 -26.37 -5.65 9.51
CA ASN A 354 -27.66 -5.40 8.88
C ASN A 354 -28.58 -6.64 8.82
N SER A 355 -28.25 -7.71 9.57
CA SER A 355 -29.01 -8.98 9.59
C SER A 355 -29.23 -9.61 8.20
N GLY A 356 -28.29 -9.38 7.28
CA GLY A 356 -28.30 -9.89 5.93
C GLY A 356 -29.24 -9.17 4.94
N ASP A 357 -29.88 -8.06 5.32
CA ASP A 357 -30.73 -7.28 4.41
C ASP A 357 -29.87 -6.41 3.45
N PRO A 358 -29.81 -6.73 2.14
CA PRO A 358 -29.00 -5.97 1.18
C PRO A 358 -29.54 -4.55 0.92
N ALA A 359 -30.80 -4.25 1.30
CA ALA A 359 -31.38 -2.92 1.15
C ALA A 359 -30.99 -1.96 2.31
N CYS A 360 -30.61 -2.50 3.47
CA CYS A 360 -30.09 -1.70 4.59
C CYS A 360 -28.63 -1.25 4.37
N THR A 361 -27.92 -1.89 3.44
CA THR A 361 -26.51 -1.71 3.06
C THR A 361 -26.22 -0.37 2.34
N ASN A 362 -26.92 0.72 2.67
CA ASN A 362 -26.63 2.08 2.18
C ASN A 362 -25.22 2.57 2.58
N LYS A 363 -24.70 2.09 3.71
CA LYS A 363 -23.34 2.37 4.20
C LYS A 363 -22.25 1.85 3.23
N PHE A 364 -22.53 0.77 2.51
CA PHE A 364 -21.66 0.23 1.46
C PHE A 364 -21.67 1.09 0.20
N LEU A 365 -22.81 1.68 -0.19
CA LEU A 365 -22.85 2.70 -1.25
C LEU A 365 -22.06 3.96 -0.86
N GLU A 366 -22.07 4.36 0.41
CA GLU A 366 -21.20 5.45 0.91
C GLU A 366 -19.71 5.06 0.94
N ILE A 367 -19.37 3.81 1.27
CA ILE A 367 -18.00 3.29 1.20
C ILE A 367 -17.50 3.31 -0.24
N LEU A 368 -18.28 2.78 -1.18
CA LEU A 368 -18.05 2.84 -2.63
C LEU A 368 -17.85 4.27 -3.15
N ALA A 369 -18.63 5.22 -2.65
CA ALA A 369 -18.50 6.63 -3.02
C ALA A 369 -17.21 7.29 -2.47
N ARG A 370 -16.66 6.81 -1.35
CA ARG A 370 -15.42 7.34 -0.74
C ARG A 370 -14.15 6.84 -1.43
N THR A 371 -14.11 5.61 -1.93
CA THR A 371 -12.93 5.06 -2.63
C THR A 371 -12.64 5.76 -3.96
N LYS A 372 -13.66 6.36 -4.60
CA LYS A 372 -13.54 7.15 -5.85
C LYS A 372 -12.62 8.38 -5.76
N ALA A 373 -12.12 8.75 -4.58
CA ALA A 373 -11.34 9.97 -4.39
C ALA A 373 -9.85 9.88 -4.79
N PHE A 374 -9.28 8.68 -5.00
CA PHE A 374 -7.83 8.52 -4.79
C PHE A 374 -6.87 8.53 -5.98
N TYR A 375 -7.21 8.05 -7.20
CA TYR A 375 -6.23 8.05 -8.31
C TYR A 375 -6.78 8.44 -9.70
N PRO A 376 -6.01 9.19 -10.53
CA PRO A 376 -6.57 9.94 -11.67
C PRO A 376 -5.93 9.61 -13.03
N ALA A 377 -5.27 8.45 -13.18
CA ALA A 377 -4.58 8.06 -14.41
C ALA A 377 -5.47 7.14 -15.29
N PRO A 378 -5.47 7.31 -16.62
CA PRO A 378 -6.29 6.49 -17.51
C PRO A 378 -5.67 5.10 -17.65
N PHE A 379 -6.23 4.13 -16.94
CA PHE A 379 -5.95 2.72 -17.18
C PHE A 379 -6.46 2.35 -18.59
N THR A 380 -5.55 2.17 -19.54
CA THR A 380 -5.87 1.50 -20.80
C THR A 380 -5.99 0.01 -20.51
N PRO A 381 -7.16 -0.62 -20.73
CA PRO A 381 -7.32 -2.04 -20.43
C PRO A 381 -6.32 -2.87 -21.24
N PRO A 382 -5.81 -3.98 -20.67
CA PRO A 382 -5.03 -4.93 -21.45
C PRO A 382 -5.89 -5.39 -22.65
N ALA A 383 -5.24 -5.65 -23.79
CA ALA A 383 -5.91 -6.18 -24.97
C ALA A 383 -6.34 -7.63 -24.69
N SER A 384 -7.49 -7.77 -24.05
CA SER A 384 -8.19 -9.04 -23.89
C SER A 384 -8.84 -9.37 -25.24
N ASP A 385 -8.45 -10.49 -25.83
CA ASP A 385 -9.17 -11.07 -26.99
C ASP A 385 -10.56 -11.61 -26.56
N ASP A 386 -10.88 -11.59 -25.26
CA ASP A 386 -12.21 -11.88 -24.75
C ASP A 386 -13.11 -10.63 -24.88
N PRO A 387 -14.13 -10.65 -25.76
CA PRO A 387 -15.01 -9.49 -25.97
C PRO A 387 -15.87 -9.15 -24.75
N THR A 388 -15.95 -10.02 -23.74
CA THR A 388 -16.70 -9.75 -22.50
C THR A 388 -16.03 -8.68 -21.65
N ASP A 389 -14.69 -8.61 -21.58
CA ASP A 389 -13.92 -7.59 -20.85
C ASP A 389 -13.92 -6.19 -21.50
N ALA A 390 -14.35 -6.09 -22.77
CA ALA A 390 -14.27 -4.86 -23.56
C ALA A 390 -15.58 -4.07 -23.60
N ALA A 391 -16.73 -4.74 -23.61
CA ALA A 391 -18.05 -4.09 -23.52
C ALA A 391 -18.17 -3.36 -22.17
N PHE A 392 -18.01 -4.16 -21.12
CA PHE A 392 -17.62 -3.93 -19.74
C PHE A 392 -17.13 -2.56 -19.22
N TRP A 393 -16.52 -1.74 -20.06
CA TRP A 393 -15.96 -0.46 -19.64
C TRP A 393 -16.78 0.73 -20.13
N ALA A 394 -17.59 0.53 -21.17
CA ALA A 394 -18.26 1.60 -21.89
C ALA A 394 -19.55 2.07 -21.19
N SER A 395 -20.30 1.18 -20.53
CA SER A 395 -21.48 1.57 -19.73
C SER A 395 -21.10 2.22 -18.40
N LEU A 396 -20.00 1.80 -17.77
CA LEU A 396 -19.46 2.33 -16.52
C LEU A 396 -19.10 3.81 -16.67
N GLN A 397 -18.50 4.16 -17.81
CA GLN A 397 -18.22 5.55 -18.18
C GLN A 397 -19.48 6.36 -18.52
N THR A 398 -20.54 5.70 -18.99
CA THR A 398 -21.80 6.35 -19.37
C THR A 398 -22.69 6.68 -18.17
N ALA A 399 -22.69 5.82 -17.13
CA ALA A 399 -23.59 5.95 -15.97
C ALA A 399 -23.18 7.00 -14.92
N ILE A 400 -22.02 7.65 -15.07
CA ILE A 400 -21.47 8.60 -14.09
C ILE A 400 -21.57 10.06 -14.58
N SER A 401 -22.11 10.32 -15.79
CA SER A 401 -22.23 11.66 -16.36
C SER A 401 -23.39 12.47 -15.74
N PRO A 402 -23.15 13.61 -15.07
CA PRO A 402 -24.14 14.26 -14.19
C PRO A 402 -25.13 15.20 -14.90
N HIS A 403 -25.42 14.98 -16.18
CA HIS A 403 -26.25 15.87 -17.01
C HIS A 403 -27.30 15.14 -17.85
N HIS A 404 -28.17 14.38 -17.19
CA HIS A 404 -29.57 14.25 -17.62
C HIS A 404 -30.48 14.04 -16.41
N LEU A 405 -31.63 14.74 -16.39
CA LEU A 405 -32.71 14.47 -15.44
C LEU A 405 -33.51 13.28 -15.96
N GLU A 406 -33.11 12.09 -15.53
CA GLU A 406 -33.71 10.81 -15.94
C GLU A 406 -34.86 10.38 -15.02
N SER A 407 -35.72 9.52 -15.54
CA SER A 407 -36.70 8.82 -14.72
C SER A 407 -36.03 7.72 -13.88
N GLU A 408 -36.63 7.40 -12.74
CA GLU A 408 -36.13 6.38 -11.80
C GLU A 408 -35.97 4.99 -12.45
N GLN A 409 -36.78 4.69 -13.47
CA GLN A 409 -36.69 3.44 -14.25
C GLN A 409 -35.46 3.39 -15.19
N GLU A 410 -35.05 4.51 -15.78
CA GLU A 410 -33.88 4.57 -16.66
C GLU A 410 -32.57 4.48 -15.86
N PHE A 411 -32.56 5.07 -14.66
CA PHE A 411 -31.48 4.89 -13.70
C PHE A 411 -31.30 3.41 -13.32
N ALA A 412 -32.39 2.71 -12.97
CA ALA A 412 -32.35 1.30 -12.59
C ALA A 412 -31.85 0.38 -13.72
N ALA A 413 -32.29 0.59 -14.96
CA ALA A 413 -31.86 -0.21 -16.11
C ALA A 413 -30.36 -0.05 -16.42
N ARG A 414 -29.80 1.15 -16.21
CA ARG A 414 -28.39 1.42 -16.46
C ARG A 414 -27.48 0.87 -15.36
N VAL A 415 -27.93 0.88 -14.10
CA VAL A 415 -27.23 0.24 -12.97
C VAL A 415 -27.06 -1.27 -13.19
N ALA A 416 -28.05 -1.94 -13.79
CA ALA A 416 -27.95 -3.36 -14.12
C ALA A 416 -26.83 -3.66 -15.13
N LEU A 417 -26.76 -2.90 -16.23
CA LEU A 417 -25.69 -3.08 -17.24
C LEU A 417 -24.31 -2.83 -16.63
N VAL A 418 -24.18 -1.75 -15.84
CA VAL A 418 -22.98 -1.34 -15.09
C VAL A 418 -22.49 -2.39 -14.07
N GLY A 419 -23.30 -3.42 -13.76
CA GLY A 419 -22.96 -4.51 -12.84
C GLY A 419 -22.55 -5.84 -13.48
N GLU A 420 -22.78 -6.02 -14.79
CA GLU A 420 -22.08 -7.03 -15.63
C GLU A 420 -20.79 -6.42 -16.21
N GLU A 421 -20.73 -5.08 -16.23
CA GLU A 421 -19.53 -4.29 -15.97
C GLU A 421 -19.12 -4.41 -14.47
N LEU A 422 -17.99 -3.88 -13.98
CA LEU A 422 -17.38 -4.18 -12.64
C LEU A 422 -16.90 -5.63 -12.38
N GLU A 423 -17.49 -6.64 -13.03
CA GLU A 423 -17.15 -8.07 -13.10
C GLU A 423 -15.73 -8.47 -13.67
N GLY A 424 -15.49 -8.55 -14.99
CA GLY A 424 -14.23 -8.94 -15.67
C GLY A 424 -12.94 -8.19 -15.28
N LEU A 425 -13.06 -7.03 -14.63
CA LEU A 425 -11.93 -6.18 -14.25
C LEU A 425 -11.25 -6.45 -12.92
N GLY A 426 -11.92 -7.13 -12.01
CA GLY A 426 -11.47 -7.23 -10.62
C GLY A 426 -11.55 -5.92 -9.81
N LEU A 427 -12.57 -5.10 -10.04
CA LEU A 427 -12.85 -3.92 -9.22
C LEU A 427 -13.73 -4.26 -8.01
N LEU A 428 -13.05 -4.69 -6.95
CA LEU A 428 -13.18 -4.22 -5.57
C LEU A 428 -14.49 -3.53 -5.14
N ALA A 429 -15.08 -4.08 -4.06
CA ALA A 429 -16.31 -3.66 -3.38
C ALA A 429 -17.61 -4.05 -4.09
N THR A 430 -17.67 -5.31 -4.52
CA THR A 430 -18.91 -5.97 -4.94
C THR A 430 -18.93 -7.41 -4.41
N PRO A 431 -20.10 -7.99 -4.03
CA PRO A 431 -20.25 -9.41 -3.75
C PRO A 431 -20.20 -10.29 -5.03
N TYR A 432 -19.72 -9.73 -6.14
CA TYR A 432 -19.49 -10.41 -7.40
C TYR A 432 -18.52 -11.61 -7.24
N ALA A 433 -19.05 -12.83 -7.36
CA ALA A 433 -18.37 -14.06 -6.96
C ALA A 433 -17.07 -14.37 -7.75
N PRO A 434 -17.04 -14.34 -9.10
CA PRO A 434 -15.82 -14.71 -9.84
C PRO A 434 -14.59 -13.83 -9.57
N TYR A 435 -14.73 -12.58 -9.09
CA TYR A 435 -13.58 -11.84 -8.56
C TYR A 435 -13.00 -12.53 -7.33
N TRP A 436 -13.84 -12.83 -6.34
CA TRP A 436 -13.42 -13.49 -5.11
C TRP A 436 -12.92 -14.91 -5.36
N GLU A 437 -13.52 -15.65 -6.30
CA GLU A 437 -13.05 -16.97 -6.73
C GLU A 437 -11.67 -16.89 -7.39
N ARG A 438 -11.43 -15.91 -8.27
CA ARG A 438 -10.11 -15.64 -8.88
C ARG A 438 -9.06 -15.33 -7.80
N ARG A 439 -9.36 -14.42 -6.86
CA ARG A 439 -8.47 -14.09 -5.74
C ARG A 439 -8.22 -15.29 -4.83
N GLU A 440 -9.23 -16.11 -4.54
CA GLU A 440 -9.07 -17.32 -3.73
C GLU A 440 -8.20 -18.35 -4.45
N GLN A 441 -8.34 -18.51 -5.77
CA GLN A 441 -7.47 -19.39 -6.57
C GLN A 441 -6.01 -18.91 -6.56
N GLU A 442 -5.76 -17.60 -6.67
CA GLU A 442 -4.43 -17.00 -6.53
C GLU A 442 -3.86 -17.22 -5.11
N TYR A 443 -4.69 -17.18 -4.07
CA TYR A 443 -4.26 -17.41 -2.70
C TYR A 443 -3.98 -18.88 -2.40
N ARG A 444 -4.73 -19.81 -3.01
CA ARG A 444 -4.43 -21.26 -2.96
C ARG A 444 -3.07 -21.58 -3.59
N GLN A 445 -2.67 -20.89 -4.66
CA GLN A 445 -1.32 -21.02 -5.24
C GLN A 445 -0.21 -20.54 -4.27
N LEU A 446 -0.58 -19.75 -3.26
CA LEU A 446 0.32 -19.19 -2.24
C LEU A 446 0.05 -19.78 -0.84
N GLU A 447 -0.65 -20.91 -0.74
CA GLU A 447 -1.03 -21.58 0.52
C GLU A 447 0.18 -21.75 1.47
N ALA A 448 1.36 -22.05 0.93
CA ALA A 448 2.60 -22.17 1.69
C ALA A 448 3.03 -20.90 2.47
N LEU A 449 2.54 -19.71 2.08
CA LEU A 449 2.75 -18.46 2.83
C LEU A 449 1.75 -18.28 3.98
N PHE A 450 0.58 -18.95 3.90
CA PHE A 450 -0.46 -18.96 4.92
C PHE A 450 -0.27 -20.09 5.94
N THR A 451 0.41 -21.18 5.56
CA THR A 451 0.79 -22.27 6.47
C THR A 451 1.82 -21.81 7.48
N GLY A 452 1.51 -21.98 8.77
CA GLY A 452 2.41 -21.64 9.86
C GLY A 452 1.68 -21.61 11.21
N PRO A 453 2.41 -21.33 12.30
CA PRO A 453 1.78 -21.06 13.59
C PRO A 453 0.87 -19.83 13.51
N SER A 454 -0.15 -19.81 14.36
CA SER A 454 -1.02 -18.65 14.53
C SER A 454 -0.38 -17.65 15.48
N PHE A 455 -0.63 -16.35 15.29
CA PHE A 455 0.02 -15.29 16.03
C PHE A 455 -0.97 -14.29 16.63
N VAL A 456 -0.52 -13.63 17.70
CA VAL A 456 -1.20 -12.47 18.28
C VAL A 456 -0.35 -11.22 18.12
N CYS A 457 -0.99 -10.08 17.92
CA CYS A 457 -0.34 -8.79 17.84
C CYS A 457 0.38 -8.47 19.16
N PRO A 458 1.70 -8.19 19.14
CA PRO A 458 2.46 -7.81 20.34
C PRO A 458 1.92 -6.57 21.08
N GLN A 459 1.14 -5.72 20.39
CA GLN A 459 0.63 -4.45 20.91
C GLN A 459 -0.82 -4.53 21.41
N CYS A 460 -1.76 -5.02 20.60
CA CYS A 460 -3.18 -5.08 20.97
C CYS A 460 -3.68 -6.47 21.36
N ARG A 461 -2.83 -7.52 21.25
CA ARG A 461 -3.18 -8.94 21.41
C ARG A 461 -4.14 -9.53 20.36
N GLY A 462 -4.57 -8.73 19.38
CA GLY A 462 -5.42 -9.20 18.27
C GLY A 462 -4.81 -10.36 17.48
N CYS A 463 -5.61 -11.36 17.09
CA CYS A 463 -5.15 -12.43 16.19
C CYS A 463 -4.69 -11.85 14.83
N ILE A 464 -3.58 -12.36 14.27
CA ILE A 464 -2.95 -11.91 13.00
C ILE A 464 -2.39 -13.06 12.13
#